data_AF-A0A4P5VCQ4-F1
#
_entry.id   AF-A0A4P5VCQ4-F1
#
_cell.length_a   1.000
_cell.length_b   1.000
_cell.length_c   1.000
_cell.angle_alpha   90.00
_cell.angle_beta   90.00
_cell.angle_gamma   90.00
#
_symmetry.space_group_name_H-M   'P 1'
#
loop_
_entity.id
_entity.type
_entity.pdbx_description
1 polymer ?
#
loop_
_entity_poly.entity_id
_entity_poly.type
_entity_poly.pdbx_seq_one_letter_code
_entity_poly.pdbx_strand_id
1 'polypeptide(L)'
;MDASLCGHQLRRSRGYLCGSPTKSQIRQADEHEVVFESHYLEWDILEHIRLVDQDRFRARSIYSWRDGNLELVETHHEIRVEPAGDPLPADA
;
A
#
# COMPACT_ATOMS: atom_id res chain seq x y z
N MET A 1 9.78 -12.63 -4.76
CA MET A 1 9.54 -11.20 -4.98
C MET A 1 10.03 -10.52 -3.73
N ASP A 2 11.08 -9.72 -3.85
CA ASP A 2 11.76 -9.15 -2.70
C ASP A 2 11.29 -7.72 -2.46
N ALA A 3 11.05 -7.38 -1.20
CA ALA A 3 10.63 -6.06 -0.77
C ALA A 3 11.45 -5.60 0.43
N SER A 4 11.77 -4.30 0.49
CA SER A 4 12.47 -3.70 1.61
C SER A 4 11.97 -2.30 1.92
N LEU A 5 12.03 -1.92 3.19
CA LEU A 5 11.74 -0.57 3.65
C LEU A 5 13.04 0.24 3.72
N CYS A 6 12.99 1.49 3.28
CA CYS A 6 14.10 2.43 3.35
C CYS A 6 13.57 3.80 3.76
N GLY A 7 13.46 4.03 5.08
CA GLY A 7 12.71 5.18 5.62
C GLY A 7 11.26 5.14 5.15
N HIS A 8 10.77 6.26 4.62
CA HIS A 8 9.41 6.39 4.09
C HIS A 8 9.22 5.81 2.67
N GLN A 9 10.01 4.79 2.30
CA GLN A 9 9.94 4.16 0.98
C GLN A 9 9.81 2.65 1.07
N LEU A 10 8.84 2.11 0.34
CA LEU A 10 8.77 0.69 0.02
C LEU A 10 9.47 0.45 -1.31
N ARG A 11 10.51 -0.37 -1.31
CA ARG A 11 11.22 -0.81 -2.51
C ARG A 11 10.81 -2.22 -2.85
N ARG A 12 10.40 -2.45 -4.09
CA ARG A 12 10.05 -3.79 -4.60
C ARG A 12 10.96 -4.12 -5.77
N SER A 13 11.53 -5.32 -5.77
CA SER A 13 12.36 -5.85 -6.85
C SER A 13 11.61 -5.97 -8.19
N ARG A 14 10.28 -6.13 -8.13
CA ARG A 14 9.39 -6.21 -9.30
C ARG A 14 8.06 -5.52 -9.03
N GLY A 15 7.69 -4.58 -9.89
CA GLY A 15 6.40 -3.89 -9.85
C GLY A 15 5.29 -4.74 -10.46
N TYR A 16 4.06 -4.52 -10.00
CA TYR A 16 2.91 -5.30 -10.45
C TYR A 16 2.64 -5.14 -11.96
N LEU A 17 2.68 -3.90 -12.47
CA LEU A 17 2.30 -3.60 -13.87
C LEU A 17 3.40 -3.91 -14.89
N CYS A 18 4.65 -3.57 -14.58
CA CYS A 18 5.76 -3.61 -15.57
C CYS A 18 6.88 -4.59 -15.21
N GLY A 19 6.79 -5.27 -14.06
CA GLY A 19 7.79 -6.26 -13.62
C GLY A 19 9.17 -5.68 -13.27
N SER A 20 9.37 -4.37 -13.42
CA SER A 20 10.63 -3.66 -13.12
C SER A 20 10.69 -3.20 -11.67
N PRO A 21 11.88 -2.95 -11.11
CA PRO A 21 12.02 -2.47 -9.74
C PRO A 21 11.24 -1.17 -9.52
N THR A 22 10.49 -1.10 -8.42
CA THR A 22 9.65 0.06 -8.11
C THR A 22 9.87 0.56 -6.70
N LYS A 23 9.58 1.86 -6.55
CA LYS A 23 9.62 2.56 -5.27
C LYS A 23 8.25 3.18 -5.06
N SER A 24 7.70 2.97 -3.88
CA SER A 24 6.51 3.68 -3.41
C SER A 24 6.92 4.57 -2.25
N GLN A 25 6.44 5.81 -2.20
CA GLN A 25 6.46 6.56 -0.94
C GLN A 25 5.38 5.99 -0.02
N ILE A 26 5.67 5.99 1.27
CA ILE A 26 4.77 5.56 2.32
C ILE A 26 4.52 6.75 3.22
N ARG A 27 3.25 7.04 3.50
CA ARG A 27 2.87 8.02 4.50
C ARG A 27 1.88 7.38 5.46
N GLN A 28 2.18 7.43 6.76
CA GLN A 28 1.18 7.15 7.77
C GLN A 28 0.28 8.39 7.88
N ALA A 29 -0.99 8.26 7.50
CA ALA A 29 -1.93 9.37 7.52
C ALA A 29 -2.53 9.55 8.93
N ASP A 30 -2.83 8.45 9.60
CA ASP A 30 -3.22 8.39 11.01
C ASP A 30 -2.84 7.03 11.62
N GLU A 31 -3.32 6.73 12.84
CA GLU A 31 -3.06 5.47 13.54
C GLU A 31 -3.54 4.23 12.75
N HIS A 32 -4.61 4.37 11.96
CA HIS A 32 -5.29 3.29 11.27
C HIS A 32 -5.13 3.32 9.75
N GLU A 33 -4.55 4.39 9.19
CA GLU A 33 -4.45 4.60 7.75
C GLU A 33 -3.02 4.83 7.27
N VAL A 34 -2.63 4.06 6.26
CA VAL A 34 -1.38 4.21 5.50
C VAL A 34 -1.70 4.49 4.05
N VAL A 35 -0.96 5.41 3.46
CA VAL A 35 -1.05 5.79 2.05
C VAL A 35 0.23 5.38 1.33
N PHE A 36 0.06 4.73 0.18
CA PHE A 36 1.14 4.42 -0.75
C PHE A 36 0.99 5.28 -2.00
N GLU A 37 2.07 5.95 -2.36
CA GLU A 37 2.19 6.72 -3.61
C GLU A 37 3.20 5.99 -4.50
N SER A 38 2.76 5.54 -5.67
CA SER A 38 3.59 4.77 -6.60
C SER A 38 3.48 5.34 -8.01
N HIS A 39 4.56 5.19 -8.77
CA HIS A 39 4.61 5.61 -10.16
C HIS A 39 5.14 4.47 -11.04
N TYR A 40 4.43 4.16 -12.13
CA TYR A 40 4.78 3.11 -13.09
C TYR A 40 4.57 3.62 -14.52
N LEU A 41 5.65 3.88 -15.26
CA LEU A 41 5.55 4.39 -16.63
C LEU A 41 4.69 5.67 -16.69
N GLU A 42 3.54 5.66 -17.37
CA GLU A 42 2.59 6.77 -17.43
C GLU A 42 1.56 6.78 -16.29
N TRP A 43 1.63 5.82 -15.36
CA TRP A 43 0.66 5.63 -14.29
C TRP A 43 1.12 6.22 -12.97
N ASP A 44 0.28 7.06 -12.39
CA ASP A 44 0.36 7.49 -10.99
C ASP A 44 -0.70 6.76 -10.18
N ILE A 45 -0.28 6.11 -9.09
CA ILE A 45 -1.15 5.29 -8.25
C ILE A 45 -1.12 5.83 -6.82
N LEU A 46 -2.30 6.17 -6.30
CA LEU A 46 -2.51 6.53 -4.91
C LEU A 46 -3.38 5.47 -4.25
N GLU A 47 -2.82 4.76 -3.28
CA GLU A 47 -3.50 3.68 -2.56
C GLU A 47 -3.64 4.04 -1.08
N HIS A 48 -4.88 4.13 -0.62
CA HIS A 48 -5.25 4.32 0.77
C HIS A 48 -5.61 2.97 1.38
N ILE A 49 -4.94 2.60 2.48
CA ILE A 49 -5.20 1.37 3.21
C ILE A 49 -5.58 1.73 4.64
N ARG A 50 -6.79 1.36 5.05
CA ARG A 50 -7.30 1.57 6.40
C ARG A 50 -7.61 0.24 7.08
N LEU A 51 -7.14 0.10 8.32
CA LEU A 51 -7.55 -0.97 9.21
C LEU A 51 -8.85 -0.59 9.93
N VAL A 52 -9.77 -1.55 10.03
CA VAL A 52 -11.12 -1.36 10.55
C VAL A 52 -11.44 -2.47 11.53
N ASP A 53 -12.14 -2.12 12.61
CA ASP A 53 -12.58 -3.06 13.66
C ASP A 53 -11.41 -3.87 14.25
N GLN A 54 -10.45 -3.18 14.88
CA GLN A 54 -9.26 -3.81 15.49
C GLN A 54 -8.53 -4.75 14.52
N ASP A 55 -8.27 -4.23 13.31
CA ASP A 55 -7.57 -4.92 12.23
C ASP A 55 -8.24 -6.21 11.73
N ARG A 56 -9.53 -6.42 12.04
CA ARG A 56 -10.31 -7.56 11.52
C ARG A 56 -10.63 -7.38 10.05
N PHE A 57 -10.79 -6.13 9.60
CA PHE A 57 -11.04 -5.78 8.22
C PHE A 57 -10.03 -4.76 7.71
N ARG A 58 -9.81 -4.80 6.39
CA ARG A 58 -9.00 -3.81 5.68
C ARG A 58 -9.82 -3.22 4.54
N ALA A 59 -10.00 -1.91 4.56
CA ALA A 59 -10.59 -1.15 3.47
C ALA A 59 -9.45 -0.55 2.63
N ARG A 60 -9.53 -0.71 1.32
CA ARG A 60 -8.50 -0.23 0.40
C ARG A 60 -9.12 0.52 -0.76
N SER A 61 -8.72 1.77 -0.95
CA SER A 61 -9.14 2.59 -2.08
C SER A 61 -7.93 2.90 -2.94
N ILE A 62 -8.03 2.64 -4.24
CA ILE A 62 -6.93 2.84 -5.19
C ILE A 62 -7.43 3.80 -6.27
N TYR A 63 -6.65 4.86 -6.49
CA TYR A 63 -6.88 5.80 -7.56
C TYR A 63 -5.70 5.71 -8.51
N SER A 64 -6.01 5.49 -9.79
CA SER A 64 -5.01 5.29 -10.83
C SER A 64 -5.21 6.33 -11.92
N TRP A 65 -4.23 7.20 -12.08
CA TRP A 65 -4.17 8.17 -13.16
C TRP A 65 -3.23 7.68 -14.25
N ARG A 66 -3.62 7.90 -15.50
CA ARG A 66 -2.77 7.71 -16.67
C ARG A 66 -2.57 9.04 -17.35
N ASP A 67 -1.33 9.48 -17.50
CA ASP A 67 -1.00 10.79 -18.09
C ASP A 67 -1.79 11.95 -17.45
N GLY A 68 -1.99 11.89 -16.13
CA GLY A 68 -2.72 12.88 -15.33
C GLY A 68 -4.25 12.76 -15.37
N ASN A 69 -4.83 11.85 -16.15
CA ASN A 69 -6.27 11.62 -16.20
C ASN A 69 -6.67 10.48 -15.27
N LEU A 70 -7.71 10.66 -14.45
CA LEU A 70 -8.20 9.59 -13.57
C LEU A 70 -8.91 8.53 -14.42
N GLU A 71 -8.28 7.38 -14.59
CA GLU A 71 -8.76 6.29 -15.45
C GLU A 71 -9.48 5.19 -14.66
N LEU A 72 -9.05 4.95 -13.41
CA LEU A 72 -9.59 3.86 -12.60
C LEU A 72 -9.64 4.23 -11.12
N VAL A 73 -10.75 3.83 -10.49
CA VAL A 73 -10.95 3.87 -9.04
C VAL A 73 -11.40 2.49 -8.58
N GLU A 74 -10.69 1.91 -7.63
CA GLU A 74 -10.99 0.60 -7.07
C GLU A 74 -11.26 0.71 -5.57
N THR A 75 -12.18 -0.13 -5.08
CA THR A 75 -12.45 -0.25 -3.65
C THR A 75 -12.51 -1.73 -3.29
N HIS A 76 -11.66 -2.12 -2.34
CA HIS A 76 -11.59 -3.49 -1.83
C HIS A 76 -11.96 -3.50 -0.35
N HIS A 77 -12.71 -4.54 0.03
CA HIS A 77 -13.00 -4.88 1.42
C HIS A 77 -12.41 -6.26 1.67
N GLU A 78 -11.45 -6.31 2.57
CA GLU A 78 -10.62 -7.49 2.78
C GLU A 78 -10.79 -7.97 4.22
N ILE A 79 -10.96 -9.28 4.37
CA ILE A 79 -11.17 -9.92 5.67
C ILE A 79 -9.87 -10.61 6.07
N ARG A 80 -9.47 -10.41 7.31
CA ARG A 80 -8.33 -11.12 7.88
C ARG A 80 -8.66 -12.60 8.05
N VAL A 81 -7.85 -13.48 7.46
CA VAL A 81 -8.07 -14.95 7.50
C VAL A 81 -7.44 -15.59 8.74
N GLU A 82 -6.29 -15.07 9.18
CA GLU A 82 -5.52 -15.59 10.31
C GLU A 82 -5.49 -14.59 11.46
N PRO A 83 -5.43 -15.02 12.73
CA PRO A 83 -5.38 -14.10 13.86
C PRO A 83 -4.14 -13.18 13.86
N ALA A 84 -4.14 -12.18 14.75
CA ALA A 84 -2.94 -11.42 15.06
C ALA A 84 -1.80 -12.34 15.49
N GLY A 85 -0.60 -12.09 14.96
CA GLY A 85 0.62 -12.70 15.49
C GLY A 85 1.01 -12.08 16.83
N ASP A 86 2.07 -12.60 17.43
CA ASP A 86 2.59 -12.06 18.69
C ASP A 86 3.00 -10.58 18.51
N PRO A 87 2.79 -9.73 19.53
CA PRO A 87 3.26 -8.36 19.51
C PRO A 87 4.77 -8.28 19.23
N LEU A 88 5.19 -7.25 18.51
CA LEU A 88 6.61 -6.97 18.33
C LEU A 88 7.25 -6.63 19.70
N PRO A 89 8.53 -6.98 19.93
CA PRO A 89 9.26 -6.53 21.10
C PRO A 89 9.22 -5.01 21.20
N ALA A 90 9.10 -4.47 22.41
CA ALA A 90 9.03 -3.02 22.63
C ALA A 90 10.29 -2.26 22.18
N ASP A 91 11.39 -2.98 21.92
CA ASP A 91 12.74 -2.43 21.74
C ASP A 91 13.26 -2.60 20.28
N ALA A 92 12.37 -2.87 19.33
CA ALA A 92 12.71 -3.11 17.92
C ALA A 92 12.86 -1.81 17.09
#